data_AF-A0AAD5Y239-F1
#
_entry.id   AF-A0AAD5Y239-F1
#
_cell.length_a   1.000
_cell.length_b   1.000
_cell.length_c   1.000
_cell.angle_alpha   90.00
_cell.angle_beta   90.00
_cell.angle_gamma   90.00
#
_symmetry.space_group_name_H-M   'P 1'
#
loop_
_entity.id
_entity.type
_entity.pdbx_description
1 polymer ?
#
loop_
_entity_poly.entity_id
_entity_poly.type
_entity_poly.pdbx_seq_one_letter_code
_entity_poly.pdbx_strand_id
1 'polypeptide(L)'
;MKYTATSLVFFSLTLIQSAVIPAGEIGSQCGGFVGIPCNEGLECQVDDVHTADAFGTCVAKVTINGEIGSQCGGFAGFPCNEGLECQVDDKNTADAFGTCVVKVTINGEIGSQCGGFAGFPCNEGLECQVDDVHTADAFGTCVAKVNINGQLGSQCGGFAGFPCNEGLKCQVDDKHTADAFGTCVAIPKGAKGSQCGGFAGLKCNRGLKCVIADKGVADAFEYHSRKLSFYGQTNEQAEKLIQDGTAKKFCSNYDIILVADVNPDARFILKSIIEGNCFIKKLIFITTNRFDFNLFNEDKEMYYELVRKGHYPNKSGAEIIWVQNNPWEAKYCEIKLGGNYQDFTLIRPFGYSNLPEAEPISEEEAQLPAIHDHGFTKVFTKMVLDSGIKVRILPALYGGPSKVAQYKALLFFPYQTSTMKLYENLSQGVVTYVPTPRLLKEMIVIPGFDIDDHKHLANCINSGLKDWFNYIEVYNEDLSRFFYQFDTLEELKVLLSNPDVDPLNVRENGKRYYEEANAISLLKWSKVLGIKHNGM
;
A
#
# COMPACT_ATOMS: atom_id res chain seq x y z
N MET A 1 -62.89 2.59 -29.50
CA MET A 1 -63.75 2.68 -28.30
C MET A 1 -62.89 3.24 -27.17
N LYS A 2 -63.26 4.44 -26.69
CA LYS A 2 -62.92 5.14 -25.43
C LYS A 2 -61.53 5.01 -24.77
N TYR A 3 -60.88 6.17 -24.73
CA TYR A 3 -59.86 6.77 -23.85
C TYR A 3 -59.61 6.23 -22.43
N THR A 4 -58.45 6.69 -21.92
CA THR A 4 -57.96 6.92 -20.53
C THR A 4 -57.01 5.85 -19.98
N ALA A 5 -55.87 6.16 -19.32
CA ALA A 5 -55.27 7.42 -18.91
C ALA A 5 -53.75 7.28 -18.74
N THR A 6 -53.06 8.36 -19.09
CA THR A 6 -51.69 8.74 -18.75
C THR A 6 -51.52 8.83 -17.23
N SER A 7 -50.45 8.25 -16.68
CA SER A 7 -49.91 8.64 -15.37
C SER A 7 -48.49 9.14 -15.56
N LEU A 8 -48.36 10.45 -15.74
CA LEU A 8 -47.14 11.20 -15.50
C LEU A 8 -47.06 11.43 -13.98
N VAL A 9 -46.02 10.89 -13.33
CA VAL A 9 -45.64 11.30 -11.98
C VAL A 9 -44.58 12.38 -12.13
N PHE A 10 -45.00 13.64 -11.96
CA PHE A 10 -44.09 14.77 -11.76
C PHE A 10 -43.62 14.76 -10.30
N PHE A 11 -42.37 14.38 -10.04
CA PHE A 11 -41.69 14.79 -8.81
C PHE A 11 -41.16 16.21 -9.00
N SER A 12 -41.91 17.19 -8.50
CA SER A 12 -41.37 18.52 -8.20
C SER A 12 -40.51 18.39 -6.95
N LEU A 13 -39.19 18.24 -7.12
CA LEU A 13 -38.25 18.50 -6.04
C LEU A 13 -38.12 20.02 -5.91
N THR A 14 -38.84 20.57 -4.95
CA THR A 14 -38.58 21.92 -4.45
C THR A 14 -37.31 21.82 -3.59
N LEU A 15 -36.21 22.39 -4.09
CA LEU A 15 -35.01 22.63 -3.30
C LEU A 15 -35.36 23.62 -2.18
N ILE A 16 -35.68 23.11 -0.99
CA ILE A 16 -35.52 23.87 0.24
C ILE A 16 -34.03 23.80 0.55
N GLN A 17 -33.28 24.85 0.17
CA GLN A 17 -32.01 25.10 0.80
C GLN A 17 -32.29 25.39 2.28
N SER A 18 -32.05 24.40 3.14
CA SER A 18 -31.92 24.63 4.57
C SER A 18 -30.78 25.62 4.75
N ALA A 19 -31.11 26.90 4.99
CA ALA A 19 -30.13 27.88 5.40
C ALA A 19 -29.53 27.37 6.72
N VAL A 20 -28.26 26.96 6.68
CA VAL A 20 -27.50 26.64 7.89
C VAL A 20 -27.33 27.95 8.64
N ILE A 21 -28.01 28.10 9.76
CA ILE A 21 -27.83 29.25 10.64
C ILE A 21 -26.48 29.07 11.33
N PRO A 22 -25.50 29.97 11.13
CA PRO A 22 -24.20 29.86 11.76
C PRO A 22 -24.35 29.96 13.28
N ALA A 23 -23.59 29.13 14.00
CA ALA A 23 -23.58 29.14 15.45
C ALA A 23 -22.97 30.44 16.01
N GLY A 24 -23.57 30.96 17.08
CA GLY A 24 -23.21 32.25 17.67
C GLY A 24 -21.95 32.19 18.55
N GLU A 25 -21.16 33.26 18.53
CA GLU A 25 -20.03 33.49 19.45
C GLU A 25 -20.52 34.02 20.82
N ILE A 26 -19.63 34.12 21.81
CA ILE A 26 -19.95 34.65 23.15
C ILE A 26 -20.65 36.01 23.04
N GLY A 27 -21.75 36.18 23.76
CA GLY A 27 -22.58 37.39 23.73
C GLY A 27 -23.58 37.46 22.57
N SER A 28 -23.58 36.49 21.65
CA SER A 28 -24.55 36.42 20.55
C SER A 28 -25.91 35.90 21.03
N GLN A 29 -26.97 36.31 20.35
CA GLN A 29 -28.32 35.84 20.65
C GLN A 29 -28.50 34.38 20.19
N CYS A 30 -29.08 33.56 21.05
CA CYS A 30 -29.33 32.14 20.82
C CYS A 30 -30.77 31.75 21.19
N GLY A 31 -31.23 30.55 20.82
CA GLY A 31 -32.60 30.11 21.10
C GLY A 31 -33.65 30.66 20.13
N GLY A 32 -34.84 31.00 20.63
CA GLY A 32 -36.02 31.37 19.83
C GLY A 32 -36.68 30.20 19.09
N PHE A 33 -37.79 30.45 18.40
CA PHE A 33 -38.57 29.43 17.66
C PHE A 33 -37.74 28.65 16.61
N VAL A 34 -36.66 29.27 16.11
CA VAL A 34 -35.79 28.69 15.07
C VAL A 34 -34.63 27.89 15.68
N GLY A 35 -34.36 28.02 16.99
CA GLY A 35 -33.34 27.25 17.70
C GLY A 35 -31.89 27.59 17.29
N ILE A 36 -31.50 28.86 17.41
CA ILE A 36 -30.16 29.32 17.04
C ILE A 36 -29.11 28.72 18.01
N PRO A 37 -28.13 27.91 17.54
CA PRO A 37 -27.15 27.27 18.40
C PRO A 37 -25.95 28.17 18.74
N CYS A 38 -25.25 27.87 19.84
CA CYS A 38 -23.96 28.47 20.20
C CYS A 38 -22.79 27.61 19.72
N ASN A 39 -21.61 28.20 19.55
CA ASN A 39 -20.38 27.47 19.22
C ASN A 39 -19.96 26.47 20.31
N GLU A 40 -19.14 25.49 19.95
CA GLU A 40 -18.63 24.44 20.84
C GLU A 40 -17.92 25.05 22.06
N GLY A 41 -18.26 24.58 23.26
CA GLY A 41 -17.78 25.13 24.54
C GLY A 41 -18.64 26.24 25.15
N LEU A 42 -19.69 26.68 24.47
CA LEU A 42 -20.66 27.67 24.96
C LEU A 42 -22.04 27.04 25.22
N GLU A 43 -22.83 27.65 26.10
CA GLU A 43 -24.23 27.30 26.32
C GLU A 43 -25.15 28.51 26.17
N CYS A 44 -26.39 28.27 25.75
CA CYS A 44 -27.37 29.33 25.57
C CYS A 44 -28.09 29.63 26.88
N GLN A 45 -27.81 30.78 27.49
CA GLN A 45 -28.46 31.22 28.72
C GLN A 45 -29.70 32.06 28.39
N VAL A 46 -30.89 31.52 28.68
CA VAL A 46 -32.19 32.21 28.54
C VAL A 46 -32.60 32.86 29.86
N ASP A 47 -32.99 34.13 29.82
CA ASP A 47 -33.32 34.93 31.01
C ASP A 47 -34.66 34.53 31.67
N ASP A 48 -35.53 33.82 30.95
CA ASP A 48 -36.81 33.31 31.47
C ASP A 48 -37.04 31.85 31.04
N VAL A 49 -36.91 30.93 31.99
CA VAL A 49 -36.93 29.47 31.76
C VAL A 49 -38.35 28.90 31.59
N HIS A 50 -39.38 29.76 31.57
CA HIS A 50 -40.79 29.33 31.56
C HIS A 50 -41.57 29.68 30.29
N THR A 51 -40.91 30.18 29.24
CA THR A 51 -41.54 30.40 27.93
C THR A 51 -40.83 29.57 26.85
N ALA A 52 -41.58 28.66 26.23
CA ALA A 52 -41.14 28.02 24.99
C ALA A 52 -40.97 29.13 23.94
N ASP A 53 -39.82 29.14 23.24
CA ASP A 53 -39.40 30.14 22.25
C ASP A 53 -38.72 31.41 22.80
N ALA A 54 -38.25 31.42 24.05
CA ALA A 54 -37.44 32.51 24.57
C ALA A 54 -36.07 32.62 23.86
N PHE A 55 -35.62 33.86 23.64
CA PHE A 55 -34.26 34.14 23.19
C PHE A 55 -33.32 34.25 24.39
N GLY A 56 -32.08 33.78 24.23
CA GLY A 56 -31.02 33.83 25.23
C GLY A 56 -29.72 34.39 24.65
N THR A 57 -28.66 34.33 25.45
CA THR A 57 -27.31 34.78 25.06
C THR A 57 -26.31 33.64 25.22
N CYS A 58 -25.42 33.45 24.25
CA CYS A 58 -24.34 32.46 24.33
C CYS A 58 -23.32 32.87 25.40
N VAL A 59 -23.15 32.05 26.43
CA VAL A 59 -22.17 32.25 27.50
C VAL A 59 -21.22 31.07 27.61
N ALA A 60 -20.05 31.28 28.19
CA ALA A 60 -19.10 30.20 28.45
C ALA A 60 -19.72 29.21 29.44
N LYS A 61 -19.63 27.91 29.11
CA LYS A 61 -20.16 26.84 29.95
C LYS A 61 -19.46 26.85 31.31
N VAL A 62 -20.17 27.18 32.38
CA VAL A 62 -19.59 27.27 33.73
C VAL A 62 -19.34 25.85 34.25
N THR A 63 -18.08 25.55 34.55
CA THR A 63 -17.65 24.24 35.05
C THR A 63 -18.19 23.98 36.46
N ILE A 64 -18.75 22.79 36.66
CA ILE A 64 -19.37 22.39 37.93
C ILE A 64 -18.28 22.03 38.95
N ASN A 65 -18.47 22.44 40.21
CA ASN A 65 -17.54 22.20 41.32
C ASN A 65 -17.18 20.71 41.49
N GLY A 66 -15.89 20.41 41.70
CA GLY A 66 -15.38 19.10 42.10
C GLY A 66 -14.71 18.27 41.00
N GLU A 67 -14.76 18.70 39.73
CA GLU A 67 -14.08 18.05 38.61
C GLU A 67 -12.60 18.47 38.48
N ILE A 68 -11.84 17.77 37.63
CA ILE A 68 -10.44 18.09 37.34
C ILE A 68 -10.31 19.54 36.89
N GLY A 69 -9.41 20.29 37.52
CA GLY A 69 -9.21 21.71 37.23
C GLY A 69 -10.15 22.68 37.99
N SER A 70 -11.11 22.17 38.76
CA SER A 70 -11.94 23.01 39.64
C SER A 70 -11.20 23.41 40.92
N GLN A 71 -11.62 24.54 41.50
CA GLN A 71 -11.04 25.08 42.74
C GLN A 71 -11.51 24.26 43.95
N CYS A 72 -10.57 23.91 44.82
CA CYS A 72 -10.80 23.16 46.05
C CYS A 72 -10.13 23.85 47.26
N GLY A 73 -10.45 23.42 48.48
CA GLY A 73 -9.89 24.02 49.70
C GLY A 73 -10.56 25.34 50.11
N GLY A 74 -9.79 26.26 50.71
CA GLY A 74 -10.29 27.48 51.35
C GLY A 74 -10.98 27.25 52.71
N PHE A 75 -11.41 28.33 53.37
CA PHE A 75 -12.09 28.30 54.68
C PHE A 75 -13.36 27.42 54.70
N ALA A 76 -14.05 27.33 53.56
CA ALA A 76 -15.26 26.52 53.40
C ALA A 76 -14.98 25.03 53.13
N GLY A 77 -13.73 24.65 52.84
CA GLY A 77 -13.32 23.26 52.66
C GLY A 77 -13.97 22.55 51.47
N PHE A 78 -13.92 23.13 50.28
CA PHE A 78 -14.52 22.53 49.08
C PHE A 78 -13.79 21.23 48.68
N PRO A 79 -14.47 20.07 48.65
CA PRO A 79 -13.85 18.78 48.33
C PRO A 79 -13.79 18.52 46.82
N CYS A 80 -12.81 17.72 46.41
CA CYS A 80 -12.75 17.15 45.05
C CYS A 80 -13.58 15.85 44.97
N ASN A 81 -14.02 15.51 43.75
CA ASN A 81 -14.71 14.24 43.49
C ASN A 81 -13.78 13.03 43.71
N GLU A 82 -14.39 11.86 43.88
CA GLU A 82 -13.69 10.60 44.15
C GLU A 82 -12.62 10.29 43.07
N GLY A 83 -11.41 9.93 43.49
CA GLY A 83 -10.25 9.72 42.59
C GLY A 83 -9.40 10.97 42.33
N LEU A 84 -9.77 12.12 42.87
CA LEU A 84 -9.00 13.37 42.79
C LEU A 84 -8.47 13.79 44.18
N GLU A 85 -7.37 14.54 44.20
CA GLU A 85 -6.82 15.20 45.39
C GLU A 85 -6.72 16.71 45.17
N CYS A 86 -6.87 17.48 46.27
CA CYS A 86 -6.76 18.92 46.22
C CYS A 86 -5.30 19.35 46.33
N GLN A 87 -4.73 19.84 45.24
CA GLN A 87 -3.36 20.37 45.22
C GLN A 87 -3.38 21.86 45.58
N VAL A 88 -2.96 22.19 46.80
CA VAL A 88 -2.80 23.57 47.27
C VAL A 88 -1.39 24.09 46.96
N ASP A 89 -1.29 25.32 46.45
CA ASP A 89 -0.02 25.93 46.05
C ASP A 89 0.90 26.26 47.24
N ASP A 90 0.33 26.43 48.44
CA ASP A 90 1.07 26.68 49.67
C ASP A 90 0.57 25.78 50.81
N LYS A 91 1.38 24.77 51.15
CA LYS A 91 1.04 23.76 52.17
C LYS A 91 1.14 24.29 53.61
N ASN A 92 1.64 25.51 53.82
CA ASN A 92 1.88 26.06 55.16
C ASN A 92 0.86 27.12 55.59
N THR A 93 -0.13 27.41 54.76
CA THR A 93 -1.15 28.42 55.05
C THR A 93 -2.49 27.73 55.28
N ALA A 94 -2.99 27.79 56.52
CA ALA A 94 -4.35 27.35 56.84
C ALA A 94 -5.33 28.18 55.98
N ASP A 95 -6.26 27.51 55.30
CA ASP A 95 -7.24 28.08 54.36
C ASP A 95 -6.74 28.41 52.94
N ALA A 96 -5.62 27.84 52.49
CA ALA A 96 -5.20 27.96 51.10
C ALA A 96 -6.22 27.31 50.13
N PHE A 97 -6.48 27.98 49.00
CA PHE A 97 -7.19 27.41 47.87
C PHE A 97 -6.22 26.56 47.03
N GLY A 98 -6.76 25.52 46.41
CA GLY A 98 -6.04 24.61 45.53
C GLY A 98 -6.88 24.23 44.31
N THR A 99 -6.35 23.29 43.52
CA THR A 99 -7.02 22.76 42.33
C THR A 99 -7.17 21.25 42.43
N CYS A 100 -8.32 20.71 42.03
CA CYS A 100 -8.54 19.27 41.97
C CYS A 100 -7.72 18.62 40.85
N VAL A 101 -6.79 17.74 41.23
CA VAL A 101 -5.93 16.95 40.33
C VAL A 101 -6.13 15.46 40.58
N VAL A 102 -5.72 14.61 39.65
CA VAL A 102 -5.87 13.14 39.81
C VAL A 102 -5.01 12.65 40.98
N LYS A 103 -5.61 11.90 41.89
CA LYS A 103 -4.92 11.28 43.03
C LYS A 103 -4.07 10.11 42.52
N VAL A 104 -2.81 10.37 42.20
CA VAL A 104 -1.88 9.31 41.77
C VAL A 104 -1.31 8.63 43.00
N THR A 105 -1.80 7.43 43.30
CA THR A 105 -1.09 6.50 44.17
C THR A 105 -1.12 5.13 43.50
N ILE A 106 -0.11 4.82 42.70
CA ILE A 106 0.03 3.49 42.10
C ILE A 106 1.32 2.87 42.64
N ASN A 107 1.15 2.05 43.68
CA ASN A 107 2.23 1.21 44.20
C ASN A 107 2.62 0.19 43.13
N GLY A 108 3.94 -0.01 42.95
CA GLY A 108 4.49 -1.09 42.14
C GLY A 108 4.84 -0.73 40.69
N GLU A 109 4.65 0.52 40.24
CA GLU A 109 5.14 0.97 38.92
C GLU A 109 6.63 1.39 38.95
N ILE A 110 7.23 1.61 37.78
CA ILE A 110 8.62 2.08 37.64
C ILE A 110 8.81 3.38 38.44
N GLY A 111 9.82 3.41 39.31
CA GLY A 111 10.12 4.55 40.17
C GLY A 111 9.37 4.55 41.51
N SER A 112 8.45 3.61 41.74
CA SER A 112 7.79 3.47 43.05
C SER A 112 8.70 2.80 44.08
N GLN A 113 8.46 3.09 45.37
CA GLN A 113 9.23 2.51 46.47
C GLN A 113 8.83 1.05 46.71
N CYS A 114 9.82 0.18 46.90
CA CYS A 114 9.66 -1.24 47.17
C CYS A 114 10.51 -1.67 48.37
N GLY A 115 10.32 -2.89 48.88
CA GLY A 115 11.08 -3.40 50.03
C GLY A 115 10.61 -2.85 51.38
N GLY A 116 11.55 -2.66 52.33
CA GLY A 116 11.28 -2.33 53.72
C GLY A 116 10.70 -3.51 54.54
N PHE A 117 10.49 -3.29 55.85
CA PHE A 117 9.95 -4.31 56.79
C PHE A 117 8.58 -4.88 56.34
N ALA A 118 7.78 -4.08 55.61
CA ALA A 118 6.48 -4.49 55.10
C ALA A 118 6.55 -5.27 53.77
N GLY A 119 7.72 -5.35 53.13
CA GLY A 119 7.94 -6.15 51.92
C GLY A 119 7.12 -5.71 50.72
N PHE A 120 7.14 -4.41 50.37
CA PHE A 120 6.36 -3.89 49.25
C PHE A 120 6.84 -4.46 47.90
N PRO A 121 5.99 -5.17 47.14
CA PRO A 121 6.37 -5.79 45.86
C PRO A 121 6.26 -4.81 44.68
N CYS A 122 7.06 -5.06 43.65
CA CYS A 122 6.92 -4.40 42.36
C CYS A 122 5.95 -5.18 41.45
N ASN A 123 5.34 -4.49 40.48
CA ASN A 123 4.47 -5.11 39.48
C ASN A 123 5.25 -6.06 38.56
N GLU A 124 4.52 -6.95 37.88
CA GLU A 124 5.09 -7.96 36.98
C GLU A 124 5.98 -7.32 35.90
N GLY A 125 7.20 -7.82 35.73
CA GLY A 125 8.19 -7.25 34.80
C GLY A 125 9.12 -6.20 35.41
N LEU A 126 8.99 -5.88 36.70
CA LEU A 126 9.89 -5.00 37.44
C LEU A 126 10.64 -5.77 38.55
N GLU A 127 11.78 -5.24 39.00
CA GLU A 127 12.54 -5.74 40.15
C GLU A 127 12.83 -4.62 41.15
N CYS A 128 12.93 -4.97 42.44
CA CYS A 128 13.21 -4.01 43.49
C CYS A 128 14.72 -3.81 43.64
N GLN A 129 15.22 -2.64 43.25
CA GLN A 129 16.63 -2.30 43.40
C GLN A 129 16.85 -1.59 44.74
N VAL A 130 17.57 -2.25 45.65
CA VAL A 130 18.01 -1.70 46.95
C VAL A 130 19.47 -1.26 46.85
N ASP A 131 19.76 -0.02 47.27
CA ASP A 131 21.10 0.57 47.17
C ASP A 131 22.10 -0.01 48.18
N ASP A 132 21.63 -0.66 49.25
CA ASP A 132 22.47 -1.31 50.26
C ASP A 132 22.04 -2.76 50.51
N VAL A 133 22.85 -3.70 50.06
CA VAL A 133 22.55 -5.15 50.04
C VAL A 133 22.79 -5.82 51.40
N HIS A 134 23.14 -5.05 52.44
CA HIS A 134 23.54 -5.59 53.75
C HIS A 134 22.56 -5.35 54.90
N THR A 135 21.38 -4.77 54.65
CA THR A 135 20.31 -4.65 55.65
C THR A 135 19.01 -5.24 55.14
N ALA A 136 18.47 -6.24 55.87
CA ALA A 136 17.27 -6.99 55.48
C ALA A 136 15.99 -6.13 55.36
N ASP A 137 16.01 -4.91 55.89
CA ASP A 137 14.87 -3.98 55.94
C ASP A 137 15.07 -2.73 55.05
N ALA A 138 15.99 -2.76 54.08
CA ALA A 138 16.22 -1.62 53.20
C ALA A 138 15.03 -1.36 52.26
N PHE A 139 14.69 -0.09 52.08
CA PHE A 139 13.80 0.35 51.00
C PHE A 139 14.58 0.45 49.69
N GLY A 140 13.92 0.08 48.60
CA GLY A 140 14.44 0.17 47.24
C GLY A 140 13.46 0.86 46.29
N THR A 141 13.79 0.87 45.00
CA THR A 141 12.94 1.42 43.94
C THR A 141 12.63 0.35 42.90
N CYS A 142 11.38 0.29 42.44
CA CYS A 142 10.97 -0.60 41.36
C CYS A 142 11.59 -0.12 40.04
N VAL A 143 12.46 -0.93 39.47
CA VAL A 143 13.08 -0.69 38.16
C VAL A 143 12.63 -1.76 37.17
N ALA A 144 12.65 -1.44 35.88
CA ALA A 144 12.38 -2.42 34.84
C ALA A 144 13.34 -3.61 35.00
N LYS A 145 12.79 -4.83 34.99
CA LYS A 145 13.59 -6.05 35.02
C LYS A 145 14.34 -6.15 33.70
N VAL A 146 15.56 -5.59 33.66
CA VAL A 146 16.38 -5.63 32.46
C VAL A 146 16.95 -7.05 32.35
N ASN A 147 16.22 -7.92 31.66
CA ASN A 147 16.79 -9.15 31.14
C ASN A 147 17.76 -8.77 30.01
N ILE A 148 19.00 -8.40 30.38
CA ILE A 148 20.07 -8.03 29.43
C ILE A 148 20.65 -9.24 28.70
N ASN A 149 20.17 -10.45 28.96
CA ASN A 149 20.72 -11.67 28.37
C ASN A 149 20.59 -11.65 26.84
N GLY A 150 21.74 -11.60 26.18
CA GLY A 150 21.87 -11.77 24.74
C GLY A 150 21.79 -10.49 23.90
N GLN A 151 21.61 -9.29 24.49
CA GLN A 151 21.65 -8.03 23.73
C GLN A 151 23.08 -7.59 23.37
N LEU A 152 23.22 -6.64 22.43
CA LEU A 152 24.52 -6.11 22.01
C LEU A 152 25.25 -5.53 23.24
N GLY A 153 26.47 -5.99 23.50
CA GLY A 153 27.27 -5.61 24.67
C GLY A 153 27.02 -6.44 25.95
N SER A 154 26.04 -7.35 25.95
CA SER A 154 25.81 -8.25 27.08
C SER A 154 26.83 -9.40 27.16
N GLN A 155 26.99 -9.97 28.35
CA GLN A 155 27.86 -11.12 28.57
C GLN A 155 27.23 -12.40 27.97
N CYS A 156 28.05 -13.21 27.32
CA CYS A 156 27.67 -14.47 26.70
C CYS A 156 28.71 -15.56 26.98
N GLY A 157 28.38 -16.83 26.70
CA GLY A 157 29.29 -17.95 26.98
C GLY A 157 29.30 -18.38 28.45
N GLY A 158 30.48 -18.76 28.96
CA GLY A 158 30.62 -19.39 30.27
C GLY A 158 30.11 -20.84 30.31
N PHE A 159 30.28 -21.51 31.46
CA PHE A 159 29.82 -22.89 31.68
C PHE A 159 28.31 -23.07 31.43
N ALA A 160 27.51 -22.03 31.70
CA ALA A 160 26.06 -22.04 31.49
C ALA A 160 25.65 -21.81 30.02
N GLY A 161 26.58 -21.43 29.14
CA GLY A 161 26.33 -21.29 27.70
C GLY A 161 25.33 -20.17 27.37
N PHE A 162 25.47 -18.98 27.94
CA PHE A 162 24.54 -17.87 27.69
C PHE A 162 24.57 -17.44 26.20
N PRO A 163 23.43 -17.54 25.47
CA PRO A 163 23.39 -17.24 24.04
C PRO A 163 23.21 -15.75 23.76
N CYS A 164 23.67 -15.30 22.59
CA CYS A 164 23.34 -13.99 22.06
C CYS A 164 22.03 -14.02 21.25
N ASN A 165 21.34 -12.89 21.19
CA ASN A 165 20.13 -12.70 20.40
C ASN A 165 20.43 -12.78 18.88
N GLU A 166 19.38 -13.01 18.09
CA GLU A 166 19.46 -13.14 16.63
C GLU A 166 20.16 -11.93 15.99
N GLY A 167 21.14 -12.17 15.11
CA GLY A 167 21.97 -11.13 14.49
C GLY A 167 23.23 -10.73 15.26
N LEU A 168 23.46 -11.31 16.45
CA LEU A 168 24.65 -11.13 17.26
C LEU A 168 25.44 -12.43 17.39
N LYS A 169 26.75 -12.34 17.65
CA LYS A 169 27.61 -13.49 17.96
C LYS A 169 28.34 -13.26 19.28
N CYS A 170 28.61 -14.33 20.01
CA CYS A 170 29.44 -14.24 21.21
C CYS A 170 30.91 -14.10 20.81
N GLN A 171 31.55 -12.99 21.15
CA GLN A 171 32.97 -12.79 20.99
C GLN A 171 33.67 -13.05 22.32
N VAL A 172 34.42 -14.15 22.36
CA VAL A 172 35.18 -14.58 23.53
C VAL A 172 36.62 -14.07 23.40
N ASP A 173 37.12 -13.39 24.43
CA ASP A 173 38.43 -12.73 24.38
C ASP A 173 39.60 -13.71 24.50
N ASP A 174 39.37 -14.89 25.08
CA ASP A 174 40.36 -15.96 25.19
C ASP A 174 39.90 -17.22 24.43
N LYS A 175 40.71 -17.68 23.49
CA LYS A 175 40.40 -18.83 22.61
C LYS A 175 40.78 -20.18 23.23
N HIS A 176 41.28 -20.21 24.46
CA HIS A 176 41.93 -21.40 25.02
C HIS A 176 41.27 -22.01 26.27
N THR A 177 40.07 -21.55 26.66
CA THR A 177 39.31 -22.17 27.77
C THR A 177 37.86 -22.41 27.36
N ALA A 178 37.38 -23.65 27.53
CA ALA A 178 36.05 -24.09 27.12
C ALA A 178 34.88 -23.34 27.81
N ASP A 179 35.17 -22.65 28.93
CA ASP A 179 34.19 -21.94 29.76
C ASP A 179 34.42 -20.42 29.81
N ALA A 180 35.11 -19.85 28.81
CA ALA A 180 35.34 -18.41 28.81
C ALA A 180 34.04 -17.62 28.55
N PHE A 181 33.90 -16.54 29.29
CA PHE A 181 32.88 -15.53 29.04
C PHE A 181 33.31 -14.63 27.87
N GLY A 182 32.33 -14.17 27.10
CA GLY A 182 32.50 -13.23 26.00
C GLY A 182 31.46 -12.14 26.04
N THR A 183 31.48 -11.30 25.00
CA THR A 183 30.51 -10.21 24.81
C THR A 183 29.75 -10.42 23.50
N CYS A 184 28.43 -10.19 23.52
CA CYS A 184 27.61 -10.23 22.32
C CYS A 184 27.94 -9.05 21.41
N VAL A 185 28.47 -9.32 20.22
CA VAL A 185 28.83 -8.31 19.22
C VAL A 185 28.01 -8.50 17.94
N ALA A 186 27.82 -7.42 17.18
CA ALA A 186 27.12 -7.47 15.91
C ALA A 186 27.84 -8.39 14.91
N ILE A 187 27.08 -9.21 14.18
CA ILE A 187 27.62 -9.94 13.04
C ILE A 187 27.86 -8.93 11.90
N PRO A 188 29.07 -8.86 11.33
CA PRO A 188 29.35 -7.97 10.20
C PRO A 188 28.34 -8.17 9.05
N LYS A 189 27.89 -7.08 8.43
CA LYS A 189 26.93 -7.11 7.31
C LYS A 189 27.42 -8.07 6.21
N GLY A 190 26.55 -8.95 5.74
CA GLY A 190 26.83 -9.92 4.68
C GLY A 190 27.58 -11.18 5.13
N ALA A 191 27.98 -11.30 6.41
CA ALA A 191 28.57 -12.53 6.94
C ALA A 191 27.51 -13.60 7.23
N LYS A 192 27.95 -14.86 7.38
CA LYS A 192 27.05 -15.97 7.69
C LYS A 192 26.31 -15.69 9.01
N GLY A 193 24.98 -15.69 8.99
CA GLY A 193 24.11 -15.39 10.13
C GLY A 193 23.72 -13.92 10.28
N SER A 194 24.24 -13.00 9.45
CA SER A 194 23.74 -11.62 9.40
C SER A 194 22.40 -11.55 8.65
N GLN A 195 21.58 -10.54 8.97
CA GLN A 195 20.43 -10.19 8.12
C GLN A 195 20.89 -9.84 6.70
N CYS A 196 20.15 -10.33 5.71
CA CYS A 196 20.40 -10.12 4.29
C CYS A 196 19.06 -9.89 3.57
N GLY A 197 19.08 -9.27 2.40
CA GLY A 197 17.85 -8.91 1.67
C GLY A 197 17.07 -7.76 2.31
N GLY A 198 15.73 -7.86 2.27
CA GLY A 198 14.81 -6.84 2.78
C GLY A 198 14.76 -5.53 1.96
N PHE A 199 14.05 -4.53 2.48
CA PHE A 199 13.89 -3.20 1.88
C PHE A 199 15.23 -2.48 1.60
N ALA A 200 16.27 -2.80 2.38
CA ALA A 200 17.59 -2.20 2.28
C ALA A 200 18.55 -2.91 1.29
N GLY A 201 18.12 -3.99 0.63
CA GLY A 201 18.92 -4.65 -0.42
C GLY A 201 20.27 -5.20 0.06
N LEU A 202 20.35 -5.68 1.31
CA LEU A 202 21.63 -6.08 1.92
C LEU A 202 22.22 -7.32 1.23
N LYS A 203 23.40 -7.16 0.63
CA LYS A 203 24.12 -8.23 -0.10
C LYS A 203 24.86 -9.19 0.84
N CYS A 204 24.92 -10.46 0.45
CA CYS A 204 25.73 -11.48 1.12
C CYS A 204 27.19 -11.42 0.64
N ASN A 205 28.14 -11.77 1.53
CA ASN A 205 29.54 -11.95 1.15
C ASN A 205 29.71 -13.12 0.17
N ARG A 206 30.81 -13.11 -0.59
CA ARG A 206 31.11 -14.12 -1.61
C ARG A 206 31.01 -15.55 -1.04
N GLY A 207 30.23 -16.40 -1.71
CA GLY A 207 30.01 -17.79 -1.29
C GLY A 207 28.83 -18.00 -0.32
N LEU A 208 28.12 -16.95 0.07
CA LEU A 208 26.90 -17.02 0.87
C LEU A 208 25.68 -16.64 0.02
N LYS A 209 24.53 -17.27 0.29
CA LYS A 209 23.24 -16.94 -0.33
C LYS A 209 22.28 -16.50 0.77
N CYS A 210 21.53 -15.43 0.50
CA CYS A 210 20.47 -15.02 1.41
C CYS A 210 19.35 -16.05 1.38
N VAL A 211 19.00 -16.58 2.55
CA VAL A 211 17.89 -17.52 2.72
C VAL A 211 16.82 -16.83 3.55
N ILE A 212 15.58 -16.88 3.07
CA ILE A 212 14.43 -16.41 3.85
C ILE A 212 14.31 -17.39 5.01
N ALA A 213 14.41 -16.89 6.26
CA ALA A 213 14.17 -17.73 7.42
C ALA A 213 12.72 -18.22 7.35
N ASP A 214 12.49 -19.53 7.46
CA ASP A 214 11.17 -20.21 7.46
C ASP A 214 10.23 -19.78 8.60
N LYS A 215 10.46 -18.63 9.23
CA LYS A 215 9.57 -18.04 10.22
C LYS A 215 8.47 -17.24 9.51
N GLY A 216 7.47 -17.95 9.01
CA GLY A 216 6.14 -17.38 8.75
C GLY A 216 5.93 -16.69 7.40
N VAL A 217 6.56 -17.15 6.32
CA VAL A 217 6.00 -16.89 4.99
C VAL A 217 4.65 -17.60 4.98
N ALA A 218 3.55 -16.86 4.84
CA ALA A 218 2.24 -17.45 4.55
C ALA A 218 2.44 -18.49 3.45
N ASP A 219 1.86 -19.69 3.59
CA ASP A 219 1.93 -20.77 2.58
C ASP A 219 1.35 -20.25 1.24
N ALA A 220 2.20 -19.55 0.48
CA ALA A 220 1.83 -18.93 -0.78
C ALA A 220 1.93 -20.01 -1.84
N PHE A 221 0.78 -20.60 -2.16
CA PHE A 221 0.69 -21.63 -3.16
C PHE A 221 0.35 -21.02 -4.53
N GLU A 222 1.32 -21.06 -5.44
CA GLU A 222 1.08 -20.65 -6.82
C GLU A 222 0.32 -21.75 -7.57
N TYR A 223 -0.85 -21.38 -8.10
CA TYR A 223 -1.66 -22.28 -8.90
C TYR A 223 -1.83 -21.76 -10.33
N HIS A 224 -1.40 -22.55 -11.29
CA HIS A 224 -1.56 -22.21 -12.69
C HIS A 224 -2.98 -22.55 -13.19
N SER A 225 -3.76 -21.53 -13.53
CA SER A 225 -5.14 -21.65 -14.02
C SER A 225 -5.32 -22.60 -15.22
N ARG A 226 -4.30 -22.69 -16.10
CA ARG A 226 -4.25 -23.64 -17.23
C ARG A 226 -4.41 -25.11 -16.85
N LYS A 227 -4.24 -25.45 -15.56
CA LYS A 227 -4.53 -26.79 -15.03
C LYS A 227 -6.02 -27.06 -14.84
N LEU A 228 -6.87 -26.03 -14.83
CA LEU A 228 -8.34 -26.12 -14.69
C LEU A 228 -9.07 -25.93 -16.02
N SER A 229 -8.70 -24.90 -16.76
CA SER A 229 -9.33 -24.52 -18.03
C SER A 229 -8.34 -23.82 -18.95
N PHE A 230 -8.73 -23.60 -20.20
CA PHE A 230 -8.04 -22.62 -21.03
C PHE A 230 -8.21 -21.21 -20.46
N TYR A 231 -7.34 -20.27 -20.86
CA TYR A 231 -7.45 -18.86 -20.50
C TYR A 231 -8.81 -18.29 -20.88
N GLY A 232 -9.37 -17.42 -20.03
CA GLY A 232 -10.68 -16.82 -20.30
C GLY A 232 -11.80 -17.78 -19.98
N GLN A 233 -11.89 -18.22 -18.72
CA GLN A 233 -12.87 -19.22 -18.28
C GLN A 233 -14.31 -18.83 -18.60
N THR A 234 -15.03 -19.73 -19.29
CA THR A 234 -16.42 -19.49 -19.66
C THR A 234 -17.40 -19.65 -18.49
N ASN A 235 -18.64 -19.19 -18.62
CA ASN A 235 -19.67 -19.45 -17.61
C ASN A 235 -19.84 -20.94 -17.31
N GLU A 236 -19.91 -21.76 -18.35
CA GLU A 236 -20.11 -23.21 -18.23
C GLU A 236 -18.92 -23.89 -17.52
N GLN A 237 -17.69 -23.49 -17.88
CA GLN A 237 -16.49 -23.98 -17.22
C GLN A 237 -16.47 -23.58 -15.73
N ALA A 238 -16.84 -22.34 -15.43
CA ALA A 238 -16.93 -21.87 -14.05
C ALA A 238 -17.94 -22.68 -13.24
N GLU A 239 -19.14 -22.93 -13.79
CA GLU A 239 -20.16 -23.76 -13.15
C GLU A 239 -19.66 -25.18 -12.86
N LYS A 240 -18.94 -25.78 -13.80
CA LYS A 240 -18.37 -27.12 -13.61
C LYS A 240 -17.41 -27.17 -12.42
N LEU A 241 -16.54 -26.16 -12.28
CA LEU A 241 -15.58 -26.06 -11.16
C LEU A 241 -16.25 -25.74 -9.82
N ILE A 242 -17.44 -25.14 -9.84
CA ILE A 242 -18.24 -24.95 -8.63
C ILE A 242 -18.86 -26.29 -8.24
N GLN A 243 -19.49 -26.98 -9.19
CA GLN A 243 -20.19 -28.25 -8.98
C GLN A 243 -19.27 -29.40 -8.57
N ASP A 244 -18.05 -29.45 -9.10
CA ASP A 244 -17.06 -30.48 -8.74
C ASP A 244 -16.35 -30.23 -7.39
N GLY A 245 -16.67 -29.12 -6.72
CA GLY A 245 -16.10 -28.75 -5.41
C GLY A 245 -14.74 -28.07 -5.48
N THR A 246 -14.20 -27.76 -6.66
CA THR A 246 -12.94 -27.04 -6.82
C THR A 246 -13.00 -25.67 -6.13
N ALA A 247 -14.07 -24.89 -6.36
CA ALA A 247 -14.27 -23.60 -5.68
C ALA A 247 -14.17 -23.74 -4.16
N LYS A 248 -14.93 -24.68 -3.59
CA LYS A 248 -14.96 -24.96 -2.15
C LYS A 248 -13.57 -25.31 -1.62
N LYS A 249 -12.78 -26.08 -2.37
CA LYS A 249 -11.40 -26.45 -1.98
C LYS A 249 -10.49 -25.23 -1.92
N PHE A 250 -10.59 -24.28 -2.84
CA PHE A 250 -9.82 -23.04 -2.73
C PHE A 250 -10.26 -22.25 -1.49
N CYS A 251 -11.57 -22.05 -1.32
CA CYS A 251 -12.11 -21.23 -0.25
C CYS A 251 -11.90 -21.81 1.15
N SER A 252 -11.75 -23.13 1.29
CA SER A 252 -11.46 -23.76 2.59
C SER A 252 -9.98 -23.75 2.97
N ASN A 253 -9.07 -23.52 2.02
CA ASN A 253 -7.62 -23.61 2.24
C ASN A 253 -6.93 -22.24 2.28
N TYR A 254 -7.59 -21.18 1.82
CA TYR A 254 -6.98 -19.85 1.70
C TYR A 254 -7.89 -18.75 2.23
N ASP A 255 -7.31 -17.86 3.03
CA ASP A 255 -7.97 -16.63 3.50
C ASP A 255 -8.00 -15.53 2.43
N ILE A 256 -6.97 -15.49 1.58
CA ILE A 256 -6.76 -14.48 0.55
C ILE A 256 -6.40 -15.20 -0.75
N ILE A 257 -7.08 -14.84 -1.83
CA ILE A 257 -6.79 -15.35 -3.18
C ILE A 257 -6.37 -14.18 -4.06
N LEU A 258 -5.21 -14.27 -4.70
CA LEU A 258 -4.71 -13.31 -5.68
C LEU A 258 -4.83 -13.90 -7.08
N VAL A 259 -5.33 -13.10 -8.02
CA VAL A 259 -5.58 -13.51 -9.41
C VAL A 259 -4.87 -12.53 -10.34
N ALA A 260 -3.88 -13.01 -11.08
CA ALA A 260 -3.10 -12.17 -12.01
C ALA A 260 -3.19 -12.69 -13.45
N ASP A 261 -2.77 -11.86 -14.40
CA ASP A 261 -2.60 -12.14 -15.84
C ASP A 261 -3.91 -12.39 -16.62
N VAL A 262 -4.84 -13.20 -16.12
CA VAL A 262 -6.13 -13.46 -16.79
C VAL A 262 -7.24 -13.51 -15.73
N ASN A 263 -7.79 -12.34 -15.38
CA ASN A 263 -8.80 -12.22 -14.32
C ASN A 263 -10.02 -13.15 -14.51
N PRO A 264 -10.54 -13.38 -15.73
CA PRO A 264 -11.67 -14.29 -15.93
C PRO A 264 -11.41 -15.73 -15.47
N ASP A 265 -10.16 -16.18 -15.35
CA ASP A 265 -9.84 -17.53 -14.88
C ASP A 265 -10.31 -17.81 -13.44
N ALA A 266 -10.55 -16.76 -12.65
CA ALA A 266 -11.12 -16.86 -11.31
C ALA A 266 -12.63 -16.62 -11.26
N ARG A 267 -13.31 -16.67 -12.42
CA ARG A 267 -14.77 -16.51 -12.51
C ARG A 267 -15.52 -17.42 -11.54
N PHE A 268 -15.13 -18.69 -11.43
CA PHE A 268 -15.74 -19.65 -10.51
C PHE A 268 -15.64 -19.24 -9.03
N ILE A 269 -14.53 -18.64 -8.61
CA ILE A 269 -14.34 -18.12 -7.25
C ILE A 269 -15.21 -16.88 -7.03
N LEU A 270 -15.14 -15.90 -7.95
CA LEU A 270 -15.92 -14.67 -7.87
C LEU A 270 -17.43 -14.98 -7.77
N LYS A 271 -17.91 -15.89 -8.61
CA LYS A 271 -19.29 -16.35 -8.59
C LYS A 271 -19.66 -17.04 -7.28
N SER A 272 -18.81 -17.95 -6.81
CA SER A 272 -19.05 -18.63 -5.52
C SER A 272 -19.11 -17.66 -4.35
N ILE A 273 -18.29 -16.61 -4.33
CA ILE A 273 -18.33 -15.56 -3.30
C ILE A 273 -19.65 -14.79 -3.35
N ILE A 274 -20.06 -14.34 -4.54
CA ILE A 274 -21.30 -13.58 -4.75
C ILE A 274 -22.53 -14.41 -4.33
N GLU A 275 -22.51 -15.70 -4.62
CA GLU A 275 -23.63 -16.62 -4.34
C GLU A 275 -23.68 -17.15 -2.91
N GLY A 276 -22.62 -16.97 -2.11
CA GLY A 276 -22.56 -17.45 -0.72
C GLY A 276 -22.01 -18.88 -0.57
N ASN A 277 -21.30 -19.37 -1.58
CA ASN A 277 -20.71 -20.71 -1.63
C ASN A 277 -19.20 -20.72 -1.28
N CYS A 278 -18.59 -19.56 -1.08
CA CYS A 278 -17.15 -19.40 -0.83
C CYS A 278 -16.88 -18.30 0.19
N PHE A 279 -16.37 -18.66 1.38
CA PHE A 279 -16.11 -17.72 2.47
C PHE A 279 -14.60 -17.54 2.64
N ILE A 280 -14.07 -16.48 2.03
CA ILE A 280 -12.68 -16.04 2.20
C ILE A 280 -12.68 -14.58 2.66
N LYS A 281 -11.57 -14.10 3.20
CA LYS A 281 -11.45 -12.71 3.64
C LYS A 281 -11.35 -11.77 2.43
N LYS A 282 -10.49 -12.10 1.46
CA LYS A 282 -10.21 -11.24 0.30
C LYS A 282 -10.04 -12.00 -1.00
N LEU A 283 -10.63 -11.47 -2.08
CA LEU A 283 -10.32 -11.83 -3.46
C LEU A 283 -9.71 -10.62 -4.14
N ILE A 284 -8.45 -10.72 -4.57
CA ILE A 284 -7.69 -9.60 -5.15
C ILE A 284 -7.39 -9.91 -6.60
N PHE A 285 -7.93 -9.09 -7.50
CA PHE A 285 -7.63 -9.14 -8.93
C PHE A 285 -6.50 -8.18 -9.25
N ILE A 286 -5.42 -8.68 -9.85
CA ILE A 286 -4.33 -7.91 -10.42
C ILE A 286 -4.59 -7.83 -11.92
N THR A 287 -5.12 -6.71 -12.38
CA THR A 287 -5.45 -6.48 -13.78
C THR A 287 -4.25 -5.91 -14.51
N THR A 288 -3.73 -6.68 -15.45
CA THR A 288 -2.51 -6.37 -16.21
C THR A 288 -2.74 -6.17 -17.71
N ASN A 289 -3.92 -6.52 -18.22
CA ASN A 289 -4.24 -6.66 -19.64
C ASN A 289 -5.76 -6.76 -19.90
N ARG A 290 -6.56 -5.84 -19.38
CA ARG A 290 -8.04 -5.87 -19.36
C ARG A 290 -8.63 -6.93 -18.45
N PHE A 291 -9.63 -6.56 -17.65
CA PHE A 291 -10.30 -7.46 -16.71
C PHE A 291 -11.08 -8.60 -17.40
N ASP A 292 -11.30 -8.49 -18.71
CA ASP A 292 -12.05 -9.42 -19.57
C ASP A 292 -11.18 -10.10 -20.64
N PHE A 293 -9.86 -10.12 -20.42
CA PHE A 293 -8.91 -10.71 -21.35
C PHE A 293 -9.25 -12.16 -21.70
N ASN A 294 -9.10 -12.48 -22.99
CA ASN A 294 -9.31 -13.82 -23.55
C ASN A 294 -10.72 -14.41 -23.39
N LEU A 295 -11.73 -13.62 -23.01
CA LEU A 295 -13.13 -14.06 -23.04
C LEU A 295 -13.72 -14.00 -24.45
N PHE A 296 -14.47 -15.05 -24.79
CA PHE A 296 -15.29 -15.08 -26.01
C PHE A 296 -16.42 -14.05 -25.94
N ASN A 297 -16.80 -13.49 -27.09
CA ASN A 297 -17.77 -12.38 -27.15
C ASN A 297 -19.14 -12.77 -26.58
N GLU A 298 -19.54 -14.02 -26.78
CA GLU A 298 -20.82 -14.57 -26.33
C GLU A 298 -20.93 -14.65 -24.80
N ASP A 299 -19.80 -14.62 -24.10
CA ASP A 299 -19.73 -14.80 -22.65
C ASP A 299 -19.35 -13.53 -21.89
N LYS A 300 -18.96 -12.47 -22.61
CA LYS A 300 -18.57 -11.18 -22.02
C LYS A 300 -19.68 -10.55 -21.20
N GLU A 301 -20.90 -10.48 -21.70
CA GLU A 301 -21.99 -9.81 -20.96
C GLU A 301 -22.31 -10.51 -19.63
N MET A 302 -22.33 -11.84 -19.61
CA MET A 302 -22.52 -12.59 -18.36
C MET A 302 -21.37 -12.35 -17.37
N TYR A 303 -20.13 -12.27 -17.87
CA TYR A 303 -18.99 -11.94 -17.04
C TYR A 303 -19.02 -10.48 -16.56
N TYR A 304 -19.43 -9.54 -17.40
CA TYR A 304 -19.60 -8.13 -17.05
C TYR A 304 -20.64 -7.99 -15.94
N GLU A 305 -21.80 -8.63 -16.06
CA GLU A 305 -22.79 -8.67 -14.98
C GLU A 305 -22.23 -9.24 -13.68
N LEU A 306 -21.40 -10.28 -13.76
CA LEU A 306 -20.75 -10.86 -12.59
C LEU A 306 -19.79 -9.86 -11.93
N VAL A 307 -18.97 -9.17 -12.72
CA VAL A 307 -18.04 -8.14 -12.23
C VAL A 307 -18.81 -6.97 -11.62
N ARG A 308 -19.91 -6.52 -12.25
CA ARG A 308 -20.80 -5.50 -11.66
C ARG A 308 -21.31 -5.93 -10.29
N LYS A 309 -21.78 -7.18 -10.16
CA LYS A 309 -22.24 -7.74 -8.87
C LYS A 309 -21.11 -7.82 -7.83
N GLY A 310 -19.88 -8.07 -8.26
CA GLY A 310 -18.69 -8.13 -7.40
C GLY A 310 -18.30 -6.80 -6.74
N HIS A 311 -18.81 -5.67 -7.22
CA HIS A 311 -18.58 -4.35 -6.60
C HIS A 311 -19.54 -4.06 -5.44
N TYR A 312 -20.60 -4.85 -5.27
CA TYR A 312 -21.57 -4.66 -4.18
C TYR A 312 -21.29 -5.65 -3.04
N PRO A 313 -21.79 -5.37 -1.81
CA PRO A 313 -21.72 -6.32 -0.71
C PRO A 313 -22.24 -7.70 -1.14
N ASN A 314 -21.41 -8.72 -0.95
CA ASN A 314 -21.71 -10.10 -1.33
C ASN A 314 -22.17 -10.93 -0.13
N LYS A 315 -22.81 -12.07 -0.41
CA LYS A 315 -23.34 -12.98 0.61
C LYS A 315 -22.27 -13.59 1.51
N SER A 316 -21.03 -13.65 1.05
CA SER A 316 -19.93 -14.27 1.79
C SER A 316 -19.18 -13.28 2.69
N GLY A 317 -19.46 -11.98 2.57
CA GLY A 317 -18.76 -10.92 3.30
C GLY A 317 -17.29 -10.73 2.88
N ALA A 318 -16.86 -11.31 1.77
CA ALA A 318 -15.49 -11.20 1.28
C ALA A 318 -15.23 -9.81 0.69
N GLU A 319 -14.02 -9.27 0.89
CA GLU A 319 -13.59 -8.05 0.22
C GLU A 319 -13.10 -8.38 -1.20
N ILE A 320 -13.75 -7.84 -2.23
CA ILE A 320 -13.31 -7.99 -3.62
C ILE A 320 -12.54 -6.74 -4.02
N ILE A 321 -11.25 -6.88 -4.27
CA ILE A 321 -10.34 -5.75 -4.53
C ILE A 321 -9.81 -5.85 -5.95
N TRP A 322 -9.83 -4.73 -6.67
CA TRP A 322 -9.21 -4.60 -7.98
C TRP A 322 -7.93 -3.77 -7.86
N VAL A 323 -6.83 -4.35 -8.31
CA VAL A 323 -5.52 -3.70 -8.42
C VAL A 323 -5.20 -3.57 -9.89
N GLN A 324 -4.91 -2.36 -10.35
CA GLN A 324 -4.44 -2.10 -11.71
C GLN A 324 -2.96 -1.79 -11.70
N ASN A 325 -2.24 -2.24 -12.74
CA ASN A 325 -0.87 -1.82 -12.97
C ASN A 325 -0.76 -0.49 -13.73
N ASN A 326 -1.83 -0.05 -14.39
CA ASN A 326 -1.85 1.18 -15.18
C ASN A 326 -3.25 1.81 -15.22
N PRO A 327 -3.38 3.13 -15.46
CA PRO A 327 -4.68 3.82 -15.40
C PRO A 327 -5.71 3.38 -16.46
N TRP A 328 -5.28 2.75 -17.55
CA TRP A 328 -6.20 2.30 -18.60
C TRP A 328 -7.18 1.24 -18.09
N GLU A 329 -6.77 0.39 -17.15
CA GLU A 329 -7.59 -0.77 -16.75
C GLU A 329 -8.91 -0.33 -16.11
N ALA A 330 -8.85 0.60 -15.15
CA ALA A 330 -10.04 1.20 -14.57
C ALA A 330 -10.88 1.92 -15.63
N LYS A 331 -10.23 2.67 -16.54
CA LYS A 331 -10.97 3.40 -17.58
C LYS A 331 -11.66 2.46 -18.57
N TYR A 332 -11.00 1.37 -18.95
CA TYR A 332 -11.57 0.34 -19.79
C TYR A 332 -12.76 -0.33 -19.10
N CYS A 333 -12.62 -0.65 -17.81
CA CYS A 333 -13.70 -1.19 -16.99
C CYS A 333 -14.90 -0.23 -16.94
N GLU A 334 -14.67 1.06 -16.68
CA GLU A 334 -15.70 2.10 -16.67
C GLU A 334 -16.50 2.14 -18.00
N ILE A 335 -15.78 2.13 -19.12
CA ILE A 335 -16.36 2.16 -20.46
C ILE A 335 -17.18 0.90 -20.76
N LYS A 336 -16.67 -0.29 -20.38
CA LYS A 336 -17.33 -1.57 -20.67
C LYS A 336 -18.52 -1.86 -19.76
N LEU A 337 -18.41 -1.50 -18.50
CA LEU A 337 -19.43 -1.80 -17.52
C LEU A 337 -20.49 -0.69 -17.39
N GLY A 338 -20.25 0.50 -17.94
CA GLY A 338 -21.23 1.59 -18.01
C GLY A 338 -21.47 2.27 -16.67
N GLY A 339 -20.41 2.59 -15.93
CA GLY A 339 -20.49 3.21 -14.59
C GLY A 339 -19.13 3.57 -14.04
N ASN A 340 -19.10 4.36 -12.96
CA ASN A 340 -17.85 4.75 -12.31
C ASN A 340 -17.38 3.66 -11.34
N TYR A 341 -16.46 2.81 -11.78
CA TYR A 341 -15.84 1.75 -10.96
C TYR A 341 -14.50 2.25 -10.45
N GLN A 342 -14.54 3.21 -9.51
CA GLN A 342 -13.35 3.89 -8.97
C GLN A 342 -12.57 3.07 -7.93
N ASP A 343 -12.95 1.83 -7.68
CA ASP A 343 -12.36 1.00 -6.62
C ASP A 343 -11.04 0.33 -7.05
N PHE A 344 -10.50 0.68 -8.22
CA PHE A 344 -9.20 0.18 -8.67
C PHE A 344 -8.05 0.89 -7.95
N THR A 345 -7.27 0.12 -7.19
CA THR A 345 -6.03 0.61 -6.59
C THR A 345 -4.90 0.52 -7.61
N LEU A 346 -4.33 1.66 -8.03
CA LEU A 346 -3.15 1.67 -8.89
C LEU A 346 -1.90 1.25 -8.08
N ILE A 347 -1.36 0.07 -8.39
CA ILE A 347 -0.09 -0.43 -7.86
C ILE A 347 0.79 -0.87 -9.02
N ARG A 348 1.87 -0.12 -9.27
CA ARG A 348 2.80 -0.40 -10.36
C ARG A 348 3.69 -1.61 -10.03
N PRO A 349 4.06 -2.43 -11.03
CA PRO A 349 5.03 -3.51 -10.90
C PRO A 349 6.37 -3.07 -10.32
N PHE A 350 7.02 -3.99 -9.60
CA PHE A 350 8.32 -3.74 -8.96
C PHE A 350 9.52 -3.63 -9.93
N GLY A 351 9.31 -3.92 -11.22
CA GLY A 351 10.39 -4.04 -12.20
C GLY A 351 11.37 -5.17 -11.88
N TYR A 352 10.93 -6.19 -11.13
CA TYR A 352 11.75 -7.35 -10.77
C TYR A 352 11.83 -8.34 -11.94
N SER A 353 13.04 -8.80 -12.23
CA SER A 353 13.29 -9.91 -13.15
C SER A 353 14.07 -11.00 -12.42
N ASN A 354 13.64 -12.25 -12.56
CA ASN A 354 14.33 -13.41 -12.01
C ASN A 354 15.38 -14.00 -12.97
N LEU A 355 15.57 -13.38 -14.14
CA LEU A 355 16.58 -13.82 -15.10
C LEU A 355 17.98 -13.53 -14.54
N PRO A 356 18.96 -14.40 -14.82
CA PRO A 356 20.34 -14.15 -14.40
C PRO A 356 20.88 -12.86 -15.01
N GLU A 357 21.92 -12.32 -14.39
CA GLU A 357 22.68 -11.22 -14.99
C GLU A 357 23.22 -11.68 -16.36
N ALA A 358 22.96 -10.88 -17.39
CA ALA A 358 23.34 -11.23 -18.75
C ALA A 358 24.84 -11.10 -18.95
N GLU A 359 25.42 -12.04 -19.70
CA GLU A 359 26.80 -11.95 -20.16
C GLU A 359 27.04 -10.63 -20.93
N PRO A 360 28.25 -10.05 -20.85
CA PRO A 360 28.61 -8.87 -21.62
C PRO A 360 28.44 -9.09 -23.13
N ILE A 361 27.79 -8.15 -23.81
CA ILE A 361 27.77 -8.08 -25.28
C ILE A 361 29.06 -7.42 -25.79
N SER A 362 29.36 -7.61 -27.07
CA SER A 362 30.54 -7.00 -27.69
C SER A 362 30.45 -5.46 -27.73
N GLU A 363 31.59 -4.77 -27.75
CA GLU A 363 31.63 -3.31 -27.87
C GLU A 363 30.91 -2.81 -29.12
N GLU A 364 31.04 -3.52 -30.25
CA GLU A 364 30.33 -3.19 -31.49
C GLU A 364 28.81 -3.29 -31.34
N GLU A 365 28.30 -4.34 -30.68
CA GLU A 365 26.87 -4.49 -30.42
C GLU A 365 26.35 -3.45 -29.42
N ALA A 366 27.16 -3.07 -28.42
CA ALA A 366 26.80 -2.05 -27.44
C ALA A 366 26.59 -0.67 -28.08
N GLN A 367 27.20 -0.39 -29.23
CA GLN A 367 26.96 0.85 -29.99
C GLN A 367 25.66 0.84 -30.79
N LEU A 368 24.99 -0.31 -30.93
CA LEU A 368 23.74 -0.41 -31.67
C LEU A 368 22.54 -0.22 -30.74
N PRO A 369 21.50 0.52 -31.17
CA PRO A 369 20.20 0.43 -30.54
C PRO A 369 19.61 -0.96 -30.78
N ALA A 370 18.82 -1.44 -29.83
CA ALA A 370 18.12 -2.71 -29.92
C ALA A 370 16.63 -2.50 -30.18
N ILE A 371 16.01 -3.42 -30.90
CA ILE A 371 14.56 -3.48 -31.11
C ILE A 371 14.06 -4.88 -30.81
N HIS A 372 12.98 -4.98 -30.04
CA HIS A 372 12.35 -6.27 -29.75
C HIS A 372 11.33 -6.58 -30.84
N ASP A 373 11.61 -7.63 -31.62
CA ASP A 373 10.71 -8.08 -32.68
C ASP A 373 9.70 -9.09 -32.12
N HIS A 374 8.62 -8.53 -31.56
CA HIS A 374 7.46 -9.29 -31.16
C HIS A 374 6.46 -9.34 -32.33
N GLY A 375 5.58 -10.34 -32.38
CA GLY A 375 4.61 -10.49 -33.48
C GLY A 375 3.84 -9.20 -33.81
N PHE A 376 3.53 -8.41 -32.80
CA PHE A 376 2.82 -7.12 -32.88
C PHE A 376 3.68 -5.92 -33.30
N THR A 377 5.01 -6.00 -33.20
CA THR A 377 5.93 -4.89 -33.50
C THR A 377 6.67 -5.05 -34.82
N LYS A 378 6.43 -6.14 -35.56
CA LYS A 378 7.09 -6.43 -36.85
C LYS A 378 7.00 -5.30 -37.87
N VAL A 379 5.84 -4.64 -37.96
CA VAL A 379 5.66 -3.51 -38.89
C VAL A 379 6.58 -2.35 -38.48
N PHE A 380 6.63 -2.02 -37.18
CA PHE A 380 7.55 -1.00 -36.67
C PHE A 380 9.02 -1.39 -36.90
N THR A 381 9.40 -2.65 -36.62
CA THR A 381 10.74 -3.17 -36.92
C THR A 381 11.11 -2.96 -38.38
N LYS A 382 10.20 -3.30 -39.31
CA LYS A 382 10.40 -3.10 -40.74
C LYS A 382 10.55 -1.62 -41.10
N MET A 383 9.69 -0.74 -40.57
CA MET A 383 9.77 0.70 -40.82
C MET A 383 11.13 1.28 -40.39
N VAL A 384 11.62 0.88 -39.22
CA VAL A 384 12.94 1.28 -38.71
C VAL A 384 14.06 0.80 -39.65
N LEU A 385 14.03 -0.46 -40.08
CA LEU A 385 15.03 -1.01 -41.01
C LEU A 385 14.99 -0.32 -42.38
N ASP A 386 13.81 -0.07 -42.94
CA ASP A 386 13.61 0.57 -44.24
C ASP A 386 14.11 2.04 -44.23
N SER A 387 14.09 2.70 -43.07
CA SER A 387 14.66 4.05 -42.89
C SER A 387 16.22 4.08 -42.84
N GLY A 388 16.85 2.90 -42.90
CA GLY A 388 18.29 2.73 -42.86
C GLY A 388 18.91 2.90 -41.47
N ILE A 389 18.13 2.80 -40.39
CA ILE A 389 18.64 2.75 -39.03
C ILE A 389 19.17 1.35 -38.76
N LYS A 390 20.46 1.26 -38.41
CA LYS A 390 21.09 -0.01 -38.00
C LYS A 390 20.67 -0.33 -36.56
N VAL A 391 20.04 -1.48 -36.36
CA VAL A 391 19.54 -1.93 -35.06
C VAL A 391 19.91 -3.39 -34.82
N ARG A 392 20.05 -3.77 -33.55
CA ARG A 392 20.05 -5.17 -33.15
C ARG A 392 18.61 -5.65 -32.98
N ILE A 393 18.21 -6.63 -33.80
CA ILE A 393 16.91 -7.29 -33.63
C ILE A 393 17.04 -8.33 -32.51
N LEU A 394 16.27 -8.15 -31.45
CA LEU A 394 16.22 -9.05 -30.32
C LEU A 394 15.11 -10.09 -30.50
N PRO A 395 15.37 -11.37 -30.18
CA PRO A 395 14.35 -12.42 -30.23
C PRO A 395 13.31 -12.24 -29.11
N ALA A 396 12.22 -13.01 -29.17
CA ALA A 396 11.15 -12.96 -28.16
C ALA A 396 11.66 -13.15 -26.71
N LEU A 397 12.64 -14.04 -26.53
CA LEU A 397 13.38 -14.26 -25.29
C LEU A 397 14.75 -13.59 -25.38
N TYR A 398 14.79 -12.28 -25.19
CA TYR A 398 15.99 -11.47 -25.40
C TYR A 398 16.98 -11.45 -24.22
N GLY A 399 16.73 -12.23 -23.17
CA GLY A 399 17.62 -12.34 -22.00
C GLY A 399 17.36 -11.35 -20.87
N GLY A 400 16.24 -10.63 -20.90
CA GLY A 400 15.83 -9.76 -19.79
C GLY A 400 16.44 -8.36 -19.80
N PRO A 401 16.07 -7.52 -18.82
CA PRO A 401 16.39 -6.10 -18.81
C PRO A 401 17.89 -5.83 -18.63
N SER A 402 18.61 -6.71 -17.92
CA SER A 402 20.07 -6.63 -17.74
C SER A 402 20.84 -6.74 -19.05
N LYS A 403 20.35 -7.57 -19.99
CA LYS A 403 20.90 -7.65 -21.35
C LYS A 403 20.57 -6.42 -22.19
N VAL A 404 19.33 -5.94 -22.10
CA VAL A 404 18.90 -4.77 -22.89
C VAL A 404 19.64 -3.50 -22.47
N ALA A 405 19.94 -3.37 -21.17
CA ALA A 405 20.68 -2.24 -20.62
C ALA A 405 22.10 -2.08 -21.21
N GLN A 406 22.66 -3.13 -21.81
CA GLN A 406 23.99 -3.08 -22.41
C GLN A 406 24.00 -2.45 -23.82
N TYR A 407 22.85 -2.37 -24.49
CA TYR A 407 22.73 -1.71 -25.79
C TYR A 407 22.69 -0.18 -25.64
N LYS A 408 22.95 0.51 -26.75
CA LYS A 408 22.92 1.98 -26.83
C LYS A 408 21.59 2.53 -26.34
N ALA A 409 20.49 1.98 -26.84
CA ALA A 409 19.12 2.25 -26.41
C ALA A 409 18.17 1.14 -26.85
N LEU A 410 16.97 1.09 -26.29
CA LEU A 410 15.84 0.27 -26.74
C LEU A 410 14.88 1.12 -27.58
N LEU A 411 14.58 0.67 -28.80
CA LEU A 411 13.50 1.20 -29.62
C LEU A 411 12.21 0.45 -29.24
N PHE A 412 11.31 1.13 -28.55
CA PHE A 412 10.10 0.54 -28.03
C PHE A 412 8.88 1.08 -28.75
N PHE A 413 8.11 0.17 -29.34
CA PHE A 413 6.76 0.47 -29.82
C PHE A 413 5.78 0.08 -28.70
N PRO A 414 5.02 1.02 -28.13
CA PRO A 414 4.04 0.73 -27.09
C PRO A 414 2.90 -0.06 -27.69
N TYR A 415 2.96 -1.40 -27.69
CA TYR A 415 1.92 -2.28 -28.24
C TYR A 415 0.83 -2.64 -27.21
N GLN A 416 0.94 -2.14 -25.98
CA GLN A 416 -0.09 -2.19 -24.95
C GLN A 416 -0.01 -0.87 -24.20
N THR A 417 -1.09 -0.51 -23.50
CA THR A 417 -1.10 0.68 -22.63
C THR A 417 -0.06 0.59 -21.52
N SER A 418 0.27 -0.63 -21.07
CA SER A 418 1.32 -0.92 -20.12
C SER A 418 1.88 -2.32 -20.35
N THR A 419 3.19 -2.51 -20.18
CA THR A 419 3.82 -3.84 -20.26
C THR A 419 4.73 -4.07 -19.07
N MET A 420 4.76 -5.28 -18.51
CA MET A 420 5.67 -5.60 -17.39
C MET A 420 7.15 -5.33 -17.73
N LYS A 421 7.52 -5.62 -19.00
CA LYS A 421 8.85 -5.35 -19.56
C LYS A 421 9.24 -3.88 -19.47
N LEU A 422 8.29 -2.95 -19.52
CA LEU A 422 8.56 -1.52 -19.37
C LEU A 422 9.16 -1.22 -17.98
N TYR A 423 8.55 -1.76 -16.93
CA TYR A 423 8.96 -1.57 -15.54
C TYR A 423 10.31 -2.23 -15.28
N GLU A 424 10.50 -3.45 -15.79
CA GLU A 424 11.77 -4.19 -15.72
C GLU A 424 12.92 -3.43 -16.41
N ASN A 425 12.66 -2.84 -17.57
CA ASN A 425 13.67 -2.10 -18.32
C ASN A 425 14.02 -0.79 -17.62
N LEU A 426 13.03 -0.04 -17.14
CA LEU A 426 13.26 1.22 -16.44
C LEU A 426 13.97 1.00 -15.09
N SER A 427 13.64 -0.08 -14.36
CA SER A 427 14.34 -0.46 -13.12
C SER A 427 15.82 -0.83 -13.35
N GLN A 428 16.20 -1.17 -14.58
CA GLN A 428 17.59 -1.41 -14.98
C GLN A 428 18.24 -0.22 -15.70
N GLY A 429 17.55 0.92 -15.79
CA GLY A 429 18.06 2.12 -16.44
C GLY A 429 18.21 1.96 -17.96
N VAL A 430 17.35 1.18 -18.60
CA VAL A 430 17.36 1.05 -20.05
C VAL A 430 16.90 2.36 -20.71
N VAL A 431 17.80 3.01 -21.42
CA VAL A 431 17.52 4.15 -22.29
C VAL A 431 16.51 3.71 -23.34
N THR A 432 15.33 4.32 -23.37
CA THR A 432 14.22 3.87 -24.21
C THR A 432 13.68 5.01 -25.08
N TYR A 433 13.59 4.77 -26.39
CA TYR A 433 12.98 5.67 -27.35
C TYR A 433 11.58 5.16 -27.73
N VAL A 434 10.60 6.05 -27.74
CA VAL A 434 9.20 5.78 -28.07
C VAL A 434 8.67 6.80 -29.08
N PRO A 435 7.71 6.45 -29.95
CA PRO A 435 7.06 7.45 -30.79
C PRO A 435 6.36 8.51 -29.93
N THR A 436 6.12 9.71 -30.44
CA THR A 436 5.19 10.66 -29.79
C THR A 436 3.75 10.10 -29.81
N PRO A 437 2.84 10.61 -28.97
CA PRO A 437 1.41 10.27 -29.09
C PRO A 437 0.83 10.53 -30.49
N ARG A 438 1.28 11.60 -31.17
CA ARG A 438 0.88 11.92 -32.54
C ARG A 438 1.31 10.82 -33.51
N LEU A 439 2.59 10.47 -33.50
CA LEU A 439 3.14 9.44 -34.39
C LEU A 439 2.54 8.06 -34.10
N LEU A 440 2.36 7.71 -32.81
CA LEU A 440 1.71 6.45 -32.44
C LEU A 440 0.30 6.37 -33.02
N LYS A 441 -0.49 7.46 -32.92
CA LYS A 441 -1.85 7.52 -33.48
C LYS A 441 -1.87 7.29 -35.00
N GLU A 442 -0.87 7.78 -35.72
CA GLU A 442 -0.71 7.54 -37.15
C GLU A 442 -0.28 6.10 -37.45
N MET A 443 0.58 5.52 -36.61
CA MET A 443 1.07 4.14 -36.79
C MET A 443 -0.02 3.08 -36.53
N ILE A 444 -0.85 3.24 -35.50
CA ILE A 444 -1.84 2.21 -35.12
C ILE A 444 -2.94 1.96 -36.16
N VAL A 445 -3.12 2.87 -37.12
CA VAL A 445 -4.08 2.68 -38.22
C VAL A 445 -3.46 2.02 -39.47
N ILE A 446 -2.13 1.81 -39.47
CA ILE A 446 -1.44 1.16 -40.59
C ILE A 446 -1.75 -0.35 -40.56
N PRO A 447 -2.13 -0.96 -41.70
CA PRO A 447 -2.36 -2.39 -41.78
C PRO A 447 -1.16 -3.21 -41.27
N GLY A 448 -1.43 -4.17 -40.38
CA GLY A 448 -0.41 -5.03 -39.76
C GLY A 448 -0.07 -4.66 -38.31
N PHE A 449 -0.45 -3.47 -37.83
CA PHE A 449 -0.51 -3.18 -36.40
C PHE A 449 -1.82 -3.72 -35.81
N ASP A 450 -2.02 -5.04 -35.87
CA ASP A 450 -3.17 -5.69 -35.25
C ASP A 450 -2.91 -5.94 -33.76
N ILE A 451 -3.27 -4.96 -32.94
CA ILE A 451 -3.07 -4.96 -31.51
C ILE A 451 -4.43 -4.73 -30.84
N ASP A 452 -4.94 -5.74 -30.13
CA ASP A 452 -6.28 -5.70 -29.53
C ASP A 452 -6.47 -4.52 -28.56
N ASP A 453 -5.48 -4.23 -27.71
CA ASP A 453 -5.55 -3.08 -26.79
C ASP A 453 -5.60 -1.75 -27.56
N HIS A 454 -4.90 -1.66 -28.69
CA HIS A 454 -4.95 -0.47 -29.55
C HIS A 454 -6.25 -0.38 -30.33
N LYS A 455 -6.88 -1.48 -30.73
CA LYS A 455 -8.22 -1.42 -31.34
C LYS A 455 -9.22 -0.83 -30.36
N HIS A 456 -9.16 -1.24 -29.09
CA HIS A 456 -10.01 -0.67 -28.05
C HIS A 456 -9.69 0.80 -27.78
N LEU A 457 -8.41 1.14 -27.66
CA LEU A 457 -7.98 2.51 -27.45
C LEU A 457 -8.34 3.41 -28.64
N ALA A 458 -8.08 2.96 -29.87
CA ALA A 458 -8.43 3.66 -31.11
C ALA A 458 -9.94 3.90 -31.22
N ASN A 459 -10.76 2.91 -30.87
CA ASN A 459 -12.21 3.10 -30.80
C ASN A 459 -12.57 4.21 -29.81
N CYS A 460 -11.95 4.24 -28.62
CA CYS A 460 -12.19 5.29 -27.62
C CYS A 460 -11.70 6.68 -28.09
N ILE A 461 -10.54 6.74 -28.77
CA ILE A 461 -10.01 7.96 -29.38
C ILE A 461 -11.01 8.49 -30.42
N ASN A 462 -11.52 7.61 -31.29
CA ASN A 462 -12.50 7.95 -32.32
C ASN A 462 -13.85 8.35 -31.71
N SER A 463 -14.20 7.83 -30.52
CA SER A 463 -15.36 8.25 -29.74
C SER A 463 -15.15 9.54 -28.92
N GLY A 464 -13.97 10.18 -29.02
CA GLY A 464 -13.72 11.51 -28.45
C GLY A 464 -12.92 11.53 -27.15
N LEU A 465 -12.26 10.44 -26.76
CA LEU A 465 -11.32 10.44 -25.62
C LEU A 465 -10.08 11.29 -25.96
N LYS A 466 -10.08 12.56 -25.56
CA LYS A 466 -9.02 13.54 -25.89
C LYS A 466 -7.68 13.20 -25.23
N ASP A 467 -7.72 12.67 -24.02
CA ASP A 467 -6.54 12.53 -23.15
C ASP A 467 -6.03 11.08 -23.13
N TRP A 468 -6.29 10.34 -24.20
CA TRP A 468 -6.00 8.91 -24.32
C TRP A 468 -4.53 8.55 -24.02
N PHE A 469 -3.60 9.46 -24.32
CA PHE A 469 -2.18 9.27 -24.11
C PHE A 469 -1.82 9.16 -22.63
N ASN A 470 -2.57 9.81 -21.72
CA ASN A 470 -2.35 9.69 -20.27
C ASN A 470 -2.60 8.28 -19.73
N TYR A 471 -3.29 7.43 -20.50
CA TYR A 471 -3.55 6.03 -20.17
C TYR A 471 -2.49 5.08 -20.73
N ILE A 472 -1.52 5.58 -21.51
CA ILE A 472 -0.37 4.79 -21.94
C ILE A 472 0.82 5.16 -21.04
N GLU A 473 1.41 4.16 -20.41
CA GLU A 473 2.39 4.33 -19.34
C GLU A 473 3.62 5.14 -19.77
N VAL A 474 4.07 5.00 -21.02
CA VAL A 474 5.21 5.76 -21.56
C VAL A 474 4.94 7.26 -21.76
N TYR A 475 3.67 7.68 -21.80
CA TYR A 475 3.27 9.09 -21.92
C TYR A 475 2.63 9.63 -20.64
N ASN A 476 2.46 8.79 -19.62
CA ASN A 476 1.94 9.22 -18.34
C ASN A 476 2.91 10.22 -17.69
N GLU A 477 2.39 11.27 -17.07
CA GLU A 477 3.19 12.37 -16.52
C GLU A 477 4.30 11.88 -15.56
N ASP A 478 4.00 10.88 -14.72
CA ASP A 478 4.94 10.33 -13.74
C ASP A 478 6.19 9.71 -14.37
N LEU A 479 6.05 9.16 -15.57
CA LEU A 479 7.05 8.29 -16.20
C LEU A 479 7.60 8.80 -17.52
N SER A 480 6.85 9.67 -18.21
CA SER A 480 7.20 10.24 -19.53
C SER A 480 8.60 10.85 -19.55
N ARG A 481 9.06 11.42 -18.43
CA ARG A 481 10.41 11.99 -18.26
C ARG A 481 11.56 10.97 -18.37
N PHE A 482 11.26 9.67 -18.38
CA PHE A 482 12.26 8.61 -18.54
C PHE A 482 12.27 8.01 -19.95
N PHE A 483 11.47 8.54 -20.86
CA PHE A 483 11.35 8.06 -22.23
C PHE A 483 11.68 9.17 -23.23
N TYR A 484 12.54 8.86 -24.19
CA TYR A 484 12.87 9.78 -25.27
C TYR A 484 11.84 9.65 -26.38
N GLN A 485 11.14 10.73 -26.70
CA GLN A 485 10.13 10.72 -27.74
C GLN A 485 10.71 11.12 -29.09
N PHE A 486 10.20 10.52 -30.17
CA PHE A 486 10.50 10.92 -31.54
C PHE A 486 9.22 11.00 -32.37
N ASP A 487 9.14 11.99 -33.24
CA ASP A 487 7.95 12.33 -34.02
C ASP A 487 8.06 11.86 -35.48
N THR A 488 9.28 11.55 -35.96
CA THR A 488 9.57 10.91 -37.26
C THR A 488 10.73 9.93 -37.17
N LEU A 489 10.88 9.02 -38.16
CA LEU A 489 12.03 8.10 -38.21
C LEU A 489 13.33 8.82 -38.57
N GLU A 490 13.24 9.91 -39.32
CA GLU A 490 14.36 10.80 -39.63
C GLU A 490 14.88 11.48 -38.36
N GLU A 491 13.98 11.97 -37.50
CA GLU A 491 14.33 12.50 -36.19
C GLU A 491 14.98 11.42 -35.31
N LEU A 492 14.39 10.22 -35.25
CA LEU A 492 14.97 9.10 -34.51
C LEU A 492 16.39 8.80 -34.96
N LYS A 493 16.66 8.82 -36.27
CA LYS A 493 18.00 8.64 -36.83
C LYS A 493 18.99 9.72 -36.37
N VAL A 494 18.54 10.98 -36.29
CA VAL A 494 19.35 12.09 -35.76
C VAL A 494 19.64 11.88 -34.28
N LEU A 495 18.61 11.55 -33.48
CA LEU A 495 18.74 11.30 -32.04
C LEU A 495 19.73 10.16 -31.74
N LEU A 496 19.62 9.05 -32.47
CA LEU A 496 20.52 7.89 -32.32
C LEU A 496 21.94 8.16 -32.83
N SER A 497 22.16 9.20 -33.64
CA SER A 497 23.50 9.60 -34.09
C SER A 497 24.23 10.47 -33.07
N ASN A 498 23.54 10.97 -32.05
CA ASN A 498 24.17 11.72 -30.96
C ASN A 498 25.17 10.81 -30.20
N PRO A 499 26.39 11.29 -29.88
CA PRO A 499 27.29 10.60 -28.97
C PRO A 499 26.67 10.36 -27.59
N ASP A 500 25.90 11.33 -27.09
CA ASP A 500 25.14 11.20 -25.86
C ASP A 500 23.67 10.88 -26.18
N VAL A 501 23.29 9.62 -25.99
CA VAL A 501 21.90 9.15 -26.15
C VAL A 501 21.11 9.17 -24.86
N ASP A 502 21.73 9.54 -23.73
CA ASP A 502 21.06 9.57 -22.45
C ASP A 502 21.23 10.91 -21.72
N PRO A 503 20.86 12.05 -22.34
CA PRO A 503 21.03 13.36 -21.71
C PRO A 503 20.18 13.57 -20.45
N LEU A 504 19.12 12.77 -20.24
CA LEU A 504 18.32 12.74 -19.01
C LEU A 504 18.88 11.79 -17.95
N ASN A 505 19.98 11.10 -18.25
CA ASN A 505 20.65 10.14 -17.38
C ASN A 505 19.67 9.08 -16.83
N VAL A 506 18.83 8.52 -17.70
CA VAL A 506 17.85 7.48 -17.37
C VAL A 506 18.53 6.25 -16.78
N ARG A 507 19.77 5.96 -17.19
CA ARG A 507 20.58 4.86 -16.65
C ARG A 507 20.73 4.90 -15.13
N GLU A 508 20.82 6.10 -14.56
CA GLU A 508 20.89 6.30 -13.10
C GLU A 508 19.54 6.75 -12.53
N ASN A 509 18.91 7.75 -13.14
CA ASN A 509 17.68 8.36 -12.65
C ASN A 509 16.48 7.39 -12.67
N GLY A 510 16.40 6.52 -13.68
CA GLY A 510 15.33 5.51 -13.78
C GLY A 510 15.42 4.48 -12.66
N LYS A 511 16.63 4.04 -12.31
CA LYS A 511 16.88 3.09 -11.21
C LYS A 511 16.46 3.69 -9.87
N ARG A 512 16.95 4.91 -9.59
CA ARG A 512 16.61 5.64 -8.35
C ARG A 512 15.10 5.87 -8.21
N TYR A 513 14.44 6.29 -9.30
CA TYR A 513 12.99 6.43 -9.29
C TYR A 513 12.28 5.13 -8.94
N TYR A 514 12.73 3.98 -9.46
CA TYR A 514 12.11 2.69 -9.14
C TYR A 514 12.32 2.27 -7.70
N GLU A 515 13.46 2.57 -7.08
CA GLU A 515 13.67 2.31 -5.67
C GLU A 515 12.62 3.05 -4.80
N GLU A 516 12.35 4.32 -5.11
CA GLU A 516 11.32 5.14 -4.45
C GLU A 516 9.90 4.65 -4.75
N ALA A 517 9.59 4.40 -6.03
CA ALA A 517 8.28 3.92 -6.47
C ALA A 517 7.94 2.55 -5.85
N ASN A 518 8.95 1.68 -5.68
CA ASN A 518 8.79 0.38 -5.05
C ASN A 518 8.41 0.50 -3.57
N ALA A 519 8.97 1.46 -2.83
CA ALA A 519 8.56 1.72 -1.44
C ALA A 519 7.07 2.10 -1.37
N ILE A 520 6.59 2.94 -2.29
CA ILE A 520 5.18 3.33 -2.38
C ILE A 520 4.30 2.13 -2.75
N SER A 521 4.71 1.33 -3.74
CA SER A 521 3.98 0.11 -4.14
C SER A 521 3.90 -0.90 -2.99
N LEU A 522 4.95 -1.07 -2.18
CA LEU A 522 4.93 -1.91 -0.98
C LEU A 522 3.91 -1.43 0.04
N LEU A 523 3.87 -0.13 0.34
CA LEU A 523 2.88 0.44 1.27
C LEU A 523 1.45 0.21 0.78
N LYS A 524 1.20 0.38 -0.52
CA LYS A 524 -0.10 0.09 -1.13
C LYS A 524 -0.45 -1.39 -1.03
N TRP A 525 0.49 -2.29 -1.31
CA TRP A 525 0.30 -3.73 -1.13
C TRP A 525 0.02 -4.11 0.32
N SER A 526 0.74 -3.52 1.29
CA SER A 526 0.50 -3.73 2.72
C SER A 526 -0.93 -3.36 3.10
N LYS A 527 -1.45 -2.23 2.59
CA LYS A 527 -2.84 -1.81 2.78
C LYS A 527 -3.83 -2.80 2.16
N VAL A 528 -3.62 -3.17 0.88
CA VAL A 528 -4.48 -4.13 0.17
C VAL A 528 -4.54 -5.48 0.90
N LEU A 529 -3.40 -5.97 1.38
CA LEU A 529 -3.30 -7.24 2.11
C LEU A 529 -3.75 -7.14 3.57
N GLY A 530 -3.95 -5.94 4.12
CA GLY A 530 -4.30 -5.73 5.53
C GLY A 530 -3.15 -6.03 6.50
N ILE A 531 -1.90 -5.92 6.03
CA ILE A 531 -0.71 -6.11 6.86
C ILE A 531 -0.44 -4.80 7.61
N LYS A 532 -0.42 -4.86 8.95
CA LYS A 532 -0.05 -3.70 9.78
C LYS A 532 1.47 -3.49 9.69
N HIS A 533 1.87 -2.32 9.19
CA HIS A 533 3.27 -1.91 9.21
C HIS A 533 3.63 -1.47 10.63
N ASN A 534 4.26 -2.37 11.41
CA ASN A 534 4.85 -2.00 12.69
C ASN A 534 6.20 -1.31 12.41
N GLY A 535 6.16 -0.01 12.12
CA GLY A 535 7.37 0.81 11.98
C GLY A 535 7.43 1.58 10.66
N MET A 536 6.94 2.81 10.70
CA MET A 536 7.63 3.99 10.19
C MET A 536 7.58 5.04 11.29
#